data_AF-A0A0F9HN75-F1
#
_entry.id   AF-A0A0F9HN75-F1
#
_cell.length_a   1.000
_cell.length_b   1.000
_cell.length_c   1.000
_cell.angle_alpha   90.00
_cell.angle_beta   90.00
_cell.angle_gamma   90.00
#
_symmetry.space_group_name_H-M   'P 1'
#
loop_
_entity.id
_entity.type
_entity.pdbx_description
1 polymer ?
#
loop_
_entity_poly.entity_id
_entity_poly.type
_entity_poly.pdbx_seq_one_letter_code
_entity_poly.pdbx_strand_id
1 'polypeptide(L)' 'MPWPCSTNGMRKRSLEKADIWEGGHRVPFIVHWPGVVTPNSKSNQLVCLTDVMATLAEILRHPLAPGEGEDSFSFLG' A
#
# COMPACT_ATOMS: atom_id res chain seq x y z
N MET A 1 -3.11 31.92 -23.66
CA MET A 1 -1.84 31.32 -24.11
C MET A 1 -1.94 29.81 -23.99
N PRO A 2 -2.18 29.06 -25.08
CA PRO A 2 -2.21 27.60 -25.06
C PRO A 2 -0.83 27.02 -25.36
N TRP A 3 -0.47 25.98 -24.61
CA TRP A 3 0.74 25.17 -24.77
C TRP A 3 0.82 24.50 -26.15
N PRO A 4 2.02 24.38 -26.76
CA PRO A 4 2.15 23.79 -28.08
C PRO A 4 2.08 22.26 -28.05
N CYS A 5 1.34 21.75 -29.02
CA CYS A 5 1.28 20.36 -29.46
C CYS A 5 2.69 19.79 -29.71
N SER A 6 3.05 18.70 -29.02
CA SER A 6 4.11 17.77 -29.43
C SER A 6 3.53 16.36 -29.42
N THR A 7 3.00 15.94 -30.57
CA THR A 7 2.61 14.55 -30.83
C THR A 7 3.84 13.75 -31.23
N ASN A 8 4.61 13.28 -30.25
CA ASN A 8 5.55 12.19 -30.46
C ASN A 8 5.02 10.92 -29.78
N GLY A 9 4.09 10.23 -30.46
CA GLY A 9 3.93 8.77 -30.40
C GLY A 9 3.67 8.05 -29.06
N MET A 10 3.57 8.71 -27.91
CA MET A 10 3.31 8.02 -26.64
C MET A 10 1.89 8.32 -26.15
N ARG A 11 0.93 7.54 -26.63
CA ARG A 11 -0.29 7.30 -25.88
C ARG A 11 0.10 6.48 -24.64
N LYS A 12 0.55 7.12 -23.55
CA LYS A 12 0.53 6.48 -22.24
C LYS A 12 -0.94 6.13 -21.98
N ARG A 13 -1.30 4.85 -22.17
CA ARG A 13 -2.55 4.32 -21.64
C ARG A 13 -2.35 4.33 -20.13
N SER A 14 -2.81 5.41 -19.52
CA SER A 14 -2.55 5.79 -18.14
C SER A 14 -3.19 4.82 -17.16
N LEU A 15 -2.59 3.66 -16.96
CA LEU A 15 -2.92 2.65 -15.96
C LEU A 15 -1.64 1.88 -15.59
N GLU A 16 -0.51 2.59 -15.47
CA GLU A 16 0.82 1.96 -15.37
C GLU A 16 1.63 2.59 -14.21
N LYS A 17 2.74 1.95 -13.86
CA LYS A 17 3.64 2.36 -12.78
C LYS A 17 4.01 3.86 -12.89
N ALA A 18 3.92 4.57 -11.78
CA ALA A 18 4.13 6.03 -11.63
C ALA A 18 2.97 6.94 -12.06
N ASP A 19 1.79 6.39 -12.38
CA ASP A 19 0.57 7.18 -12.54
C ASP A 19 -0.21 7.31 -11.21
N ILE A 20 -0.85 8.47 -10.96
CA ILE A 20 -1.64 8.77 -9.74
C ILE A 20 -3.00 8.05 -9.74
N TRP A 21 -3.37 7.42 -10.86
CA TRP A 21 -4.58 6.62 -10.97
C TRP A 21 -4.46 5.33 -10.15
N GLU A 22 -5.60 4.76 -9.76
CA GLU A 22 -5.69 3.53 -8.97
C GLU A 22 -4.81 2.39 -9.52
N GLY A 23 -4.72 2.25 -10.85
CA GLY A 23 -3.88 1.21 -11.49
C GLY A 23 -2.37 1.35 -11.23
N GLY A 24 -1.89 2.52 -10.83
CA GLY A 24 -0.48 2.76 -10.50
C GLY A 24 -0.14 2.61 -9.02
N HIS A 25 -1.15 2.69 -8.13
CA HIS A 25 -0.97 2.72 -6.67
C HIS A 25 -1.59 1.52 -5.95
N ARG A 26 -2.69 0.94 -6.45
CA ARG A 26 -3.27 -0.27 -5.86
C ARG A 26 -2.51 -1.51 -6.27
N VAL A 27 -2.01 -2.20 -5.26
CA VAL A 27 -1.26 -3.44 -5.39
C VAL A 27 -1.99 -4.59 -4.70
N PRO A 28 -1.87 -5.82 -5.21
CA PRO A 28 -2.39 -6.98 -4.52
C PRO A 28 -1.63 -7.21 -3.21
N PHE A 29 -2.37 -7.39 -2.12
CA PHE A 29 -1.83 -7.68 -0.79
C PHE A 29 -2.40 -9.01 -0.29
N ILE A 30 -1.53 -9.95 0.11
CA ILE A 30 -1.89 -11.28 0.58
C ILE A 30 -1.04 -11.59 1.82
N VAL A 31 -1.69 -12.06 2.88
CA VAL A 31 -1.05 -12.48 4.13
C VAL A 31 -1.38 -13.94 4.40
N HIS A 32 -0.39 -14.71 4.83
CA HIS A 32 -0.56 -16.11 5.24
C HIS A 32 0.06 -16.33 6.62
N TRP A 33 -0.79 -16.57 7.61
CA TRP A 33 -0.35 -16.86 8.97
C TRP A 33 -1.26 -17.90 9.64
N PRO A 34 -0.84 -19.18 9.68
CA PRO A 34 -1.61 -20.24 10.32
C PRO A 34 -1.83 -20.00 11.81
N GLY A 35 -3.08 -20.16 12.26
CA GLY A 35 -3.46 -20.01 13.67
C GLY A 35 -3.70 -18.57 14.14
N VAL A 36 -3.37 -17.57 13.31
CA VAL A 36 -3.63 -16.14 13.60
C VAL A 36 -4.62 -15.56 12.59
N VAL A 37 -4.37 -15.74 11.29
CA VAL A 37 -5.27 -15.27 10.24
C VAL A 37 -6.20 -16.39 9.81
N THR A 38 -7.51 -16.13 9.83
CA THR A 38 -8.52 -17.06 9.35
C THR A 38 -8.29 -17.39 7.87
N PRO A 39 -8.16 -18.67 7.48
CA PRO A 39 -7.90 -19.03 6.09
C PRO A 39 -9.03 -18.54 5.18
N ASN A 40 -8.67 -18.09 3.96
CA ASN A 40 -9.59 -17.58 2.95
C ASN A 40 -10.43 -16.36 3.40
N SER A 41 -10.01 -15.64 4.44
CA SER A 41 -10.62 -14.37 4.83
C SER A 41 -10.28 -13.24 3.85
N LYS A 42 -11.18 -12.26 3.71
CA LYS A 42 -10.95 -11.04 2.94
C LYS A 42 -11.16 -9.83 3.85
N SER A 43 -10.28 -8.84 3.76
CA SER A 43 -10.43 -7.56 4.43
C SER A 43 -10.65 -6.46 3.39
N ASN A 44 -11.63 -5.58 3.65
CA ASN A 44 -11.88 -4.37 2.87
C ASN A 44 -11.26 -3.12 3.51
N GLN A 45 -10.42 -3.31 4.54
CA GLN A 45 -9.70 -2.22 5.17
C GLN A 45 -8.73 -1.58 4.18
N LEU A 46 -8.60 -0.26 4.26
CA LEU A 46 -7.56 0.46 3.55
C LEU A 46 -6.23 0.16 4.23
N VAL A 47 -5.33 -0.48 3.48
CA VAL A 47 -3.99 -0.85 3.95
C VAL A 47 -2.97 -0.21 3.04
N CYS A 48 -1.99 0.45 3.64
CA CYS A 48 -0.81 0.99 2.99
C CYS A 48 0.41 0.10 3.25
N LEU A 49 1.44 0.23 2.40
CA LEU A 49 2.69 -0.49 2.62
C LEU A 49 3.39 -0.08 3.94
N THR A 50 3.19 1.17 4.37
CA THR A 50 3.74 1.72 5.61
C THR A 50 3.21 0.99 6.85
N ASP A 51 1.95 0.54 6.83
CA ASP A 51 1.28 -0.18 7.92
C ASP A 51 1.98 -1.50 8.31
N VAL A 52 2.76 -2.06 7.39
CA VAL A 52 3.56 -3.27 7.65
C VAL A 52 4.53 -3.04 8.81
N MET A 53 5.07 -1.83 8.98
CA MET A 53 6.03 -1.56 10.05
C MET A 53 5.39 -1.65 11.44
N ALA A 54 4.28 -0.94 11.68
CA ALA A 54 3.53 -1.04 12.93
C ALA A 54 3.02 -2.46 13.19
N THR A 55 2.55 -3.13 12.14
CA THR A 55 2.03 -4.51 12.27
C THR A 55 3.14 -5.48 12.69
N LEU A 56 4.33 -5.40 12.08
CA LEU A 56 5.48 -6.23 12.48
C LEU A 56 5.98 -5.90 13.88
N ALA A 57 5.99 -4.62 14.25
CA ALA A 57 6.37 -4.19 15.59
C ALA A 57 5.43 -4.78 16.66
N GLU A 58 4.11 -4.77 16.40
CA GLU A 58 3.12 -5.40 17.28
C GLU A 58 3.35 -6.92 17.40
N ILE A 59 3.58 -7.60 16.27
CA ILE A 59 3.86 -9.05 16.23
C ILE A 59 5.10 -9.39 17.07
N LEU A 60 6.15 -8.60 16.96
CA LEU A 60 7.41 -8.78 17.68
C LEU A 60 7.37 -8.25 19.12
N ARG A 61 6.26 -7.62 19.53
CA ARG A 61 6.11 -6.90 20.81
C ARG A 61 7.23 -5.87 21.02
N HIS A 62 7.62 -5.21 19.93
CA HIS A 62 8.63 -4.18 19.94
C HIS A 62 7.95 -2.79 20.04
N PRO A 63 8.22 -2.00 21.10
CA PRO A 63 7.70 -0.66 21.20
C PRO A 63 8.42 0.25 20.18
N LEU A 64 7.67 0.87 19.28
CA LEU A 64 8.20 1.88 18.37
C LEU A 64 8.56 3.16 19.14
N ALA A 65 9.74 3.73 18.85
CA ALA A 65 10.17 4.98 19.45
C ALA A 65 9.40 6.20 18.86
N PRO A 66 9.39 7.35 19.54
CA PRO A 66 8.77 8.57 19.01
C PRO A 66 9.40 8.95 17.66
N GLY A 67 8.58 8.98 16.61
CA GLY A 67 9.00 9.29 15.22
C GLY A 67 9.26 8.06 14.33
N GLU A 68 9.18 6.84 14.87
CA GLU A 68 9.25 5.61 14.07
C GLU A 68 7.86 5.17 13.63
N GLY A 69 7.65 5.06 12.31
CA GLY A 69 6.38 4.54 11.79
C GLY A 69 5.18 5.42 12.09
N GLU A 70 5.35 6.74 12.09
CA GLU A 70 4.31 7.72 12.42
C GLU A 70 3.03 7.56 11.57
N ASP A 71 3.18 7.18 10.30
CA ASP A 71 2.09 6.93 9.35
C ASP A 71 1.79 5.42 9.17
N SER A 72 2.17 4.61 10.16
CA SER A 72 1.91 3.16 10.13
C SER A 72 0.90 2.78 11.20
N PHE A 73 -0.16 2.09 10.78
CA PHE A 73 -1.17 1.53 11.66
C PHE A 73 -1.12 0.01 11.62
N SER A 74 -1.29 -0.63 12.77
CA SER A 74 -1.40 -2.09 12.80
C SER A 74 -2.78 -2.54 12.34
N PHE A 75 -2.81 -3.50 11.42
CA PHE A 75 -4.04 -4.17 10.97
C PHE A 75 -4.25 -5.54 11.63
N LEU A 76 -3.50 -5.85 12.70
CA LEU A 76 -3.60 -7.13 13.42
C LEU A 76 -4.79 -7.20 14.42
N GLY A 77 -5.54 -6.10 14.57
CA GLY A 77 -6.65 -5.96 15.53
C GLY A 77 -7.97 -6.58 15.11
#